data_AF-A0A397UF77-F1
#
_entry.id   AF-A0A397UF77-F1
#
_cell.length_a   1.000
_cell.length_b   1.000
_cell.length_c   1.000
_cell.angle_alpha   90.00
_cell.angle_beta   90.00
_cell.angle_gamma   90.00
#
_symmetry.space_group_name_H-M   'P 1'
#
loop_
_entity.id
_entity.type
_entity.pdbx_description
1 polymer ?
#
loop_
_entity_poly.entity_id
_entity_poly.type
_entity_poly.pdbx_seq_one_letter_code
_entity_poly.pdbx_strand_id
1 'polypeptide(L)'
;MTEFSEKIENCYSLPYGIFGFICWFLSLISNFFIIFGNIPLFSPCQWRDDSYKSQSIALALIAFILTIGPTINTCLRCHDEWILIVLAVGQLSPWAFKLINDAVTSRINNDFSRDYFYYACGIPLTILLSLTGWTGLIALIIKLEHTEFAVNWVIYFLFTPFLFLISIPYVKGVSKTAITCMILYVVATTHLIGTHYILGKTSGDYSGLKTTGFWSAIIFFVGKRLLFLDFSCCNC
;
A
#
# COMPACT_ATOMS: atom_id res chain seq x y z
N MET A 1 29.72 -5.40 -0.21
CA MET A 1 28.51 -4.63 -0.54
C MET A 1 28.50 -4.49 -2.06
N THR A 2 27.43 -4.93 -2.73
CA THR A 2 27.37 -4.89 -4.20
C THR A 2 27.02 -3.48 -4.68
N GLU A 3 27.40 -3.13 -5.91
CA GLU A 3 27.07 -1.83 -6.54
C GLU A 3 25.55 -1.53 -6.47
N PHE A 4 24.72 -2.57 -6.56
CA PHE A 4 23.29 -2.45 -6.48
C PHE A 4 22.77 -2.13 -5.07
N SER A 5 23.35 -2.73 -4.02
CA SER A 5 23.03 -2.40 -2.63
C SER A 5 23.32 -0.93 -2.31
N GLU A 6 24.46 -0.42 -2.80
CA GLU A 6 24.83 0.99 -2.63
C GLU A 6 23.86 1.93 -3.34
N LYS A 7 23.39 1.58 -4.55
CA LYS A 7 22.37 2.36 -5.26
C LYS A 7 21.04 2.40 -4.50
N ILE A 8 20.58 1.26 -3.96
CA ILE A 8 19.38 1.22 -3.12
C ILE A 8 19.52 2.17 -1.93
N GLU A 9 20.65 2.12 -1.23
CA GLU A 9 20.93 2.96 -0.07
C GLU A 9 20.97 4.45 -0.40
N ASN A 10 21.53 4.82 -1.55
CA ASN A 10 21.74 6.21 -1.91
C ASN A 10 20.55 6.88 -2.60
N CYS A 11 19.76 6.12 -3.37
CA CYS A 11 18.69 6.71 -4.21
C CYS A 11 17.27 6.44 -3.68
N TYR A 12 17.02 5.29 -3.02
CA TYR A 12 15.67 4.87 -2.69
C TYR A 12 15.13 5.63 -1.46
N SER A 13 14.07 6.42 -1.65
CA SER A 13 13.58 7.36 -0.62
C SER A 13 12.23 6.99 -0.01
N LEU A 14 11.68 5.83 -0.36
CA LEU A 14 10.44 5.30 0.21
C LEU A 14 10.74 4.37 1.39
N PRO A 15 9.82 4.25 2.37
CA PRO A 15 10.04 3.39 3.51
C PRO A 15 10.12 1.91 3.09
N TYR A 16 11.06 1.19 3.70
CA TYR A 16 11.21 -0.26 3.56
C TYR A 16 11.55 -0.90 4.91
N GLY A 17 11.98 -2.16 4.94
CA GLY A 17 12.33 -2.84 6.19
C GLY A 17 11.17 -2.85 7.20
N ILE A 18 11.52 -2.86 8.48
CA ILE A 18 10.58 -2.95 9.62
C ILE A 18 9.59 -1.80 9.61
N PHE A 19 10.03 -0.57 9.31
CA PHE A 19 9.12 0.57 9.25
C PHE A 19 8.07 0.39 8.15
N GLY A 20 8.45 -0.05 6.96
CA GLY A 20 7.52 -0.41 5.88
C GLY A 20 6.54 -1.52 6.29
N PHE A 21 7.01 -2.56 6.98
CA PHE A 21 6.16 -3.62 7.52
C PHE A 21 5.11 -3.12 8.50
N ILE A 22 5.49 -2.25 9.44
CA ILE A 22 4.57 -1.64 10.41
C ILE A 22 3.50 -0.83 9.67
N CYS A 23 3.90 -0.05 8.67
CA CYS A 23 2.98 0.73 7.84
C CYS A 23 1.95 -0.17 7.15
N TRP A 24 2.40 -1.27 6.55
CA TRP A 24 1.53 -2.23 5.89
C TRP A 24 0.55 -2.88 6.89
N PHE A 25 1.04 -3.32 8.04
CA PHE A 25 0.24 -3.98 9.07
C PHE A 25 -0.87 -3.07 9.61
N LEU A 26 -0.54 -1.81 9.90
CA LEU A 26 -1.53 -0.81 10.34
C LEU A 26 -2.58 -0.53 9.26
N SER A 27 -2.21 -0.50 7.97
CA SER A 27 -3.18 -0.38 6.87
C SER A 27 -4.10 -1.60 6.76
N LEU A 28 -3.57 -2.80 6.95
CA LEU A 28 -4.35 -4.04 6.90
C LEU A 28 -5.41 -4.04 8.00
N ILE A 29 -4.97 -3.75 9.24
CA ILE A 29 -5.88 -3.63 10.39
C ILE A 29 -6.95 -2.58 10.12
N SER A 30 -6.57 -1.38 9.70
CA SER A 30 -7.54 -0.31 9.45
C SER A 30 -8.57 -0.68 8.40
N ASN A 31 -8.17 -1.30 7.28
CA ASN A 31 -9.12 -1.73 6.25
C ASN A 31 -10.02 -2.85 6.76
N PHE A 32 -9.48 -3.80 7.53
CA PHE A 32 -10.29 -4.87 8.13
C PHE A 32 -11.38 -4.32 9.05
N PHE A 33 -11.03 -3.41 9.96
CA PHE A 33 -12.01 -2.79 10.87
C PHE A 33 -13.06 -1.95 10.12
N ILE A 34 -12.68 -1.26 9.04
CA ILE A 34 -13.62 -0.52 8.19
C ILE A 34 -14.59 -1.48 7.47
N ILE A 35 -14.06 -2.53 6.83
CA ILE A 35 -14.87 -3.45 6.00
C ILE A 35 -15.83 -4.29 6.85
N PHE A 36 -15.40 -4.79 8.01
CA PHE A 36 -16.17 -5.73 8.82
C PHE A 36 -16.87 -5.08 10.03
N GLY A 37 -16.27 -4.05 10.63
CA GLY A 37 -16.79 -3.40 11.81
C GLY A 37 -17.44 -2.04 11.54
N ASN A 38 -17.21 -1.45 10.36
CA ASN A 38 -17.51 -0.04 10.10
C ASN A 38 -16.84 0.92 11.10
N ILE A 39 -15.73 0.49 11.73
CA ILE A 39 -15.02 1.25 12.76
C ILE A 39 -13.76 1.88 12.14
N PRO A 40 -13.67 3.21 12.03
CA PRO A 40 -12.46 3.86 11.57
C PRO A 40 -11.40 3.91 12.69
N LEU A 41 -10.45 2.97 12.68
CA LEU A 41 -9.40 2.87 13.71
C LEU A 41 -8.65 4.19 13.96
N PHE A 42 -8.43 4.97 12.90
CA PHE A 42 -7.70 6.24 12.97
C PHE A 42 -8.60 7.47 13.13
N SER A 43 -9.94 7.37 13.07
CA SER A 43 -10.85 8.48 13.35
C SER A 43 -11.76 8.19 14.55
N PRO A 44 -11.26 8.30 15.80
CA PRO A 44 -12.06 8.06 17.01
C PRO A 44 -13.31 8.94 17.10
N CYS A 45 -13.27 10.14 16.51
CA CYS A 45 -14.41 11.07 16.53
C CYS A 45 -15.62 10.52 15.77
N GLN A 46 -15.41 9.58 14.84
CA GLN A 46 -16.47 8.91 14.09
C GLN A 46 -16.96 7.61 14.75
N TRP A 47 -16.38 7.17 15.86
CA TRP A 47 -16.84 5.96 16.56
C TRP A 47 -18.22 6.13 17.20
N ARG A 48 -18.66 7.38 17.37
CA ARG A 48 -19.96 7.73 17.95
C ARG A 48 -21.07 7.84 16.91
N ASP A 49 -20.71 7.99 15.64
CA ASP A 49 -21.65 8.05 14.53
C ASP A 49 -21.86 6.62 13.99
N ASP A 50 -23.11 6.26 13.67
CA ASP A 50 -23.50 4.91 13.22
C ASP A 50 -22.91 4.51 11.85
N SER A 51 -22.18 5.41 11.16
CA SER A 51 -21.60 5.15 9.84
C SER A 51 -20.24 5.82 9.61
N TYR A 52 -19.25 5.03 9.17
CA TYR A 52 -18.00 5.55 8.62
C TYR A 52 -18.28 6.41 7.39
N LYS A 53 -17.79 7.64 7.36
CA LYS A 53 -17.93 8.54 6.20
C LYS A 53 -16.68 8.48 5.32
N SER A 54 -16.90 8.54 4.01
CA SER A 54 -15.79 8.57 3.06
C SER A 54 -15.01 9.87 3.20
N GLN A 55 -13.68 9.76 3.22
CA GLN A 55 -12.74 10.87 3.43
C GLN A 55 -13.08 12.06 2.53
N SER A 56 -13.04 13.30 3.04
CA SER A 56 -13.30 14.49 2.21
C SER A 56 -12.33 14.61 1.02
N ILE A 57 -12.78 15.20 -0.10
CA ILE A 57 -11.96 15.37 -1.31
C ILE A 57 -10.66 16.14 -1.00
N ALA A 58 -10.72 17.16 -0.14
CA ALA A 58 -9.55 17.94 0.24
C ALA A 58 -8.49 17.07 0.95
N LEU A 59 -8.90 16.21 1.89
CA LEU A 59 -7.99 15.30 2.58
C LEU A 59 -7.46 14.21 1.63
N ALA A 60 -8.28 13.72 0.71
CA ALA A 60 -7.85 12.77 -0.32
C ALA A 60 -6.77 13.38 -1.23
N LEU A 61 -6.88 14.66 -1.60
CA LEU A 61 -5.86 15.39 -2.37
C LEU A 61 -4.56 15.60 -1.58
N ILE A 62 -4.66 15.94 -0.29
CA ILE A 62 -3.47 16.06 0.57
C ILE A 62 -2.76 14.70 0.69
N ALA A 63 -3.52 13.63 0.97
CA ALA A 63 -2.98 12.29 1.05
C ALA A 63 -2.36 11.83 -0.27
N PHE A 64 -2.95 12.21 -1.41
CA PHE A 64 -2.38 11.97 -2.73
C PHE A 64 -1.03 12.66 -2.90
N ILE A 65 -0.90 13.95 -2.60
CA ILE A 65 0.37 14.68 -2.71
C ILE A 65 1.44 14.05 -1.81
N LEU A 66 1.08 13.73 -0.58
CA LEU A 66 2.01 13.15 0.41
C LEU A 66 2.40 11.70 0.09
N THR A 67 1.60 10.96 -0.68
CA THR A 67 1.96 9.60 -1.14
C THR A 67 2.70 9.60 -2.47
N ILE A 68 2.29 10.42 -3.44
CA ILE A 68 2.91 10.47 -4.77
C ILE A 68 4.21 11.26 -4.80
N GLY A 69 4.33 12.36 -4.04
CA GLY A 69 5.55 13.19 -4.01
C GLY A 69 6.82 12.38 -3.70
N PRO A 70 6.86 11.61 -2.60
CA PRO A 70 7.95 10.68 -2.29
C PRO A 70 8.24 9.64 -3.38
N THR A 71 7.19 9.14 -4.06
CA THR A 71 7.35 8.22 -5.20
C THR A 71 8.02 8.93 -6.37
N ILE A 72 7.57 10.13 -6.75
CA ILE A 72 8.20 10.92 -7.82
C ILE A 72 9.67 11.20 -7.49
N ASN A 73 9.98 11.63 -6.27
CA ASN A 73 11.35 11.87 -5.83
C ASN A 73 12.23 10.61 -5.96
N THR A 74 11.69 9.44 -5.60
CA THR A 74 12.38 8.16 -5.80
C THR A 74 12.60 7.87 -7.28
N CYS A 75 11.61 8.10 -8.14
CA CYS A 75 11.74 7.91 -9.59
C CYS A 75 12.81 8.81 -10.20
N LEU A 76 12.92 10.07 -9.74
CA LEU A 76 13.94 11.00 -10.21
C LEU A 76 15.35 10.61 -9.74
N ARG A 77 15.49 10.20 -8.47
CA ARG A 77 16.79 9.81 -7.91
C ARG A 77 17.29 8.48 -8.44
N CYS A 78 16.41 7.50 -8.59
CA CYS A 78 16.75 6.15 -9.08
C CYS A 78 16.50 5.99 -10.59
N HIS A 79 16.60 7.07 -11.39
CA HIS A 79 16.25 7.05 -12.81
C HIS A 79 17.06 6.03 -13.63
N ASP A 80 18.29 5.73 -13.22
CA ASP A 80 19.16 4.74 -13.87
C ASP A 80 18.78 3.28 -13.56
N GLU A 81 17.93 3.06 -12.54
CA GLU A 81 17.58 1.72 -12.06
C GLU A 81 16.06 1.52 -12.15
N TRP A 82 15.60 1.16 -13.36
CA TRP A 82 14.18 1.02 -13.69
C TRP A 82 13.41 0.09 -12.73
N ILE A 83 14.07 -0.93 -12.14
CA ILE A 83 13.47 -1.84 -11.16
C ILE A 83 13.00 -1.06 -9.93
N LEU A 84 13.81 -0.14 -9.43
CA LEU A 84 13.47 0.69 -8.28
C LEU A 84 12.33 1.67 -8.59
N ILE A 85 12.27 2.18 -9.82
CA ILE A 85 11.16 3.02 -10.31
C ILE A 85 9.86 2.23 -10.31
N VAL A 86 9.86 1.04 -10.91
CA VAL A 86 8.67 0.17 -11.01
C VAL A 86 8.19 -0.24 -9.61
N LEU A 87 9.10 -0.55 -8.69
CA LEU A 87 8.78 -0.81 -7.28
C LEU A 87 8.17 0.42 -6.60
N ALA A 88 8.74 1.61 -6.80
CA ALA A 88 8.24 2.84 -6.20
C ALA A 88 6.83 3.19 -6.69
N VAL A 89 6.55 3.02 -7.98
CA VAL A 89 5.20 3.17 -8.56
C VAL A 89 4.26 2.13 -7.96
N GLY A 90 4.71 0.87 -7.86
CA GLY A 90 3.96 -0.21 -7.24
C GLY A 90 3.58 0.04 -5.77
N GLN A 91 4.30 0.91 -5.04
CA GLN A 91 3.95 1.28 -3.67
C GLN A 91 2.66 2.12 -3.55
N LEU A 92 2.16 2.66 -4.67
CA LEU A 92 0.92 3.42 -4.74
C LEU A 92 -0.34 2.52 -4.82
N SER A 93 -0.19 1.20 -4.99
CA SER A 93 -1.34 0.28 -5.08
C SER A 93 -2.29 0.33 -3.88
N PRO A 94 -1.87 0.49 -2.60
CA PRO A 94 -2.82 0.56 -1.48
C PRO A 94 -3.57 1.89 -1.45
N TRP A 95 -2.98 2.95 -2.03
CA TRP A 95 -3.67 4.24 -2.17
C TRP A 95 -4.81 4.11 -3.19
N ALA A 96 -4.55 3.49 -4.35
CA ALA A 96 -5.60 3.23 -5.32
C ALA A 96 -6.69 2.30 -4.78
N PHE A 97 -6.30 1.28 -3.99
CA PHE A 97 -7.26 0.40 -3.33
C PHE A 97 -8.17 1.16 -2.36
N LYS A 98 -7.64 2.17 -1.65
CA LYS A 98 -8.45 2.97 -0.73
C LYS A 98 -9.61 3.66 -1.45
N LEU A 99 -9.45 4.09 -2.70
CA LEU A 99 -10.55 4.64 -3.49
C LEU A 99 -11.68 3.61 -3.67
N ILE A 100 -11.33 2.34 -3.89
CA ILE A 100 -12.33 1.25 -3.98
C ILE A 100 -13.04 1.07 -2.63
N ASN A 101 -12.27 1.07 -1.53
CA ASN A 101 -12.85 0.92 -0.19
C ASN A 101 -13.82 2.07 0.13
N ASP A 102 -13.44 3.31 -0.18
CA ASP A 102 -14.29 4.49 0.01
C ASP A 102 -15.56 4.43 -0.86
N ALA A 103 -15.46 3.93 -2.10
CA ALA A 103 -16.62 3.72 -2.96
C ALA A 103 -17.59 2.66 -2.38
N VAL A 104 -17.05 1.58 -1.81
CA VAL A 104 -17.86 0.53 -1.17
C VAL A 104 -18.57 1.05 0.08
N THR A 105 -17.85 1.79 0.94
CA THR A 105 -18.44 2.44 2.11
C THR A 105 -19.54 3.43 1.70
N SER A 106 -19.26 4.29 0.72
CA SER A 106 -20.19 5.32 0.29
C SER A 106 -21.49 4.72 -0.29
N ARG A 107 -21.39 3.58 -0.98
CA ARG A 107 -22.55 2.78 -1.40
C ARG A 107 -23.36 2.19 -0.24
N ILE A 108 -22.71 1.71 0.81
CA ILE A 108 -23.39 1.20 2.01
C ILE A 108 -24.21 2.33 2.68
N ASN A 109 -23.71 3.57 2.62
CA ASN A 109 -24.36 4.74 3.22
C ASN A 109 -25.33 5.47 2.27
N ASN A 110 -25.58 4.97 1.07
CA ASN A 110 -26.44 5.58 0.04
C ASN A 110 -25.97 6.98 -0.46
N ASP A 111 -24.65 7.28 -0.46
CA ASP A 111 -24.09 8.50 -1.06
C ASP A 111 -23.58 8.25 -2.48
N PHE A 112 -24.51 8.20 -3.44
CA PHE A 112 -24.24 7.75 -4.81
C PHE A 112 -23.38 8.68 -5.67
N SER A 113 -23.20 9.94 -5.27
CA SER A 113 -22.53 10.95 -6.10
C SER A 113 -21.02 10.71 -6.25
N ARG A 114 -20.40 10.15 -5.20
CA ARG A 114 -18.95 9.90 -5.12
C ARG A 114 -18.56 8.48 -5.51
N ASP A 115 -19.51 7.55 -5.37
CA ASP A 115 -19.34 6.12 -5.63
C ASP A 115 -18.80 5.82 -7.03
N TYR A 116 -19.44 6.40 -8.05
CA TYR A 116 -19.14 6.05 -9.43
C TYR A 116 -17.71 6.46 -9.83
N PHE A 117 -17.30 7.67 -9.46
CA PHE A 117 -15.96 8.17 -9.77
C PHE A 117 -14.87 7.35 -9.07
N TYR A 118 -15.03 7.09 -7.77
CA TYR A 118 -14.06 6.29 -7.02
C TYR A 118 -13.99 4.84 -7.48
N TYR A 119 -15.11 4.24 -7.88
CA TYR A 119 -15.12 2.89 -8.43
C TYR A 119 -14.49 2.83 -9.82
N ALA A 120 -14.86 3.76 -10.72
CA ALA A 120 -14.37 3.83 -12.09
C ALA A 120 -12.86 4.13 -12.17
N CYS A 121 -12.33 4.97 -11.29
CA CYS A 121 -10.89 5.25 -11.21
C CYS A 121 -10.14 4.22 -10.36
N GLY A 122 -10.72 3.80 -9.23
CA GLY A 122 -10.06 2.97 -8.23
C GLY A 122 -9.70 1.57 -8.75
N ILE A 123 -10.61 0.91 -9.49
CA ILE A 123 -10.38 -0.45 -10.00
C ILE A 123 -9.22 -0.48 -11.02
N PRO A 124 -9.25 0.28 -12.13
CA PRO A 124 -8.16 0.25 -13.10
C PRO A 124 -6.82 0.66 -12.49
N LEU A 125 -6.81 1.69 -11.63
CA LEU A 125 -5.58 2.13 -10.95
C LEU A 125 -5.02 1.05 -10.02
N THR A 126 -5.88 0.40 -9.24
CA THR A 126 -5.45 -0.67 -8.32
C THR A 126 -4.85 -1.83 -9.11
N ILE A 127 -5.50 -2.26 -10.19
CA ILE A 127 -5.00 -3.35 -11.04
C ILE A 127 -3.65 -2.95 -11.65
N LEU A 128 -3.57 -1.78 -12.30
CA LEU A 128 -2.36 -1.30 -12.94
C LEU A 128 -1.20 -1.18 -11.96
N LEU A 129 -1.39 -0.51 -10.82
CA LEU A 129 -0.34 -0.29 -9.83
C LEU A 129 0.07 -1.59 -9.14
N SER A 130 -0.87 -2.50 -8.89
CA SER A 130 -0.54 -3.82 -8.34
C SER A 130 0.30 -4.63 -9.31
N LEU A 131 -0.09 -4.68 -10.59
CA LEU A 131 0.69 -5.34 -11.64
C LEU A 131 2.11 -4.76 -11.71
N THR A 132 2.25 -3.43 -11.71
CA THR A 132 3.59 -2.81 -11.69
C THR A 132 4.38 -3.21 -10.45
N GLY A 133 3.77 -3.24 -9.27
CA GLY A 133 4.44 -3.66 -8.04
C GLY A 133 4.91 -5.12 -8.07
N TRP A 134 4.09 -6.03 -8.59
CA TRP A 134 4.48 -7.43 -8.78
C TRP A 134 5.58 -7.59 -9.82
N THR A 135 5.49 -6.90 -10.96
CA THR A 135 6.54 -6.91 -11.98
C THR A 135 7.87 -6.39 -11.42
N GLY A 136 7.85 -5.30 -10.65
CA GLY A 136 9.03 -4.75 -9.98
C GLY A 136 9.64 -5.73 -8.98
N LEU A 137 8.80 -6.41 -8.18
CA LEU A 137 9.26 -7.41 -7.23
C LEU A 137 9.90 -8.62 -7.92
N ILE A 138 9.27 -9.15 -8.97
CA ILE A 138 9.81 -10.28 -9.75
C ILE A 138 11.13 -9.88 -10.40
N ALA A 139 11.20 -8.71 -11.02
CA ALA A 139 12.43 -8.20 -11.62
C ALA A 139 13.55 -8.02 -10.58
N LEU A 140 13.22 -7.55 -9.37
CA LEU A 140 14.17 -7.44 -8.26
C LEU A 140 14.69 -8.82 -7.83
N ILE A 141 13.80 -9.80 -7.69
CA ILE A 141 14.18 -11.18 -7.33
C ILE A 141 15.12 -11.76 -8.38
N ILE A 142 14.78 -11.65 -9.67
CA ILE A 142 15.62 -12.16 -10.78
C ILE A 142 16.99 -11.48 -10.79
N LYS A 143 17.03 -10.14 -10.64
CA LYS A 143 18.30 -9.40 -10.58
C LYS A 143 19.16 -9.87 -9.42
N LEU A 144 18.55 -10.08 -8.24
CA LEU A 144 19.27 -10.57 -7.07
C LEU A 144 19.69 -12.02 -7.20
N GLU A 145 18.90 -12.90 -7.82
CA GLU A 145 19.29 -14.29 -8.07
C GLU A 145 20.53 -14.39 -8.96
N HIS A 146 20.60 -13.53 -10.00
CA HIS A 146 21.76 -13.46 -10.88
C HIS A 146 23.00 -12.81 -10.24
N THR A 147 22.82 -11.95 -9.24
CA THR A 147 23.92 -11.15 -8.66
C THR A 147 24.34 -11.60 -7.26
N GLU A 148 23.46 -12.27 -6.51
CA GLU A 148 23.66 -12.70 -5.13
C GLU A 148 23.04 -14.11 -4.90
N PHE A 149 23.90 -15.07 -4.58
CA PHE A 149 23.52 -16.44 -4.22
C PHE A 149 22.84 -16.47 -2.83
N ALA A 150 21.57 -16.04 -2.69
CA ALA A 150 20.65 -16.43 -1.60
C ALA A 150 19.25 -15.77 -1.71
N VAL A 151 18.50 -16.08 -2.78
CA VAL A 151 17.03 -15.95 -2.71
C VAL A 151 16.52 -17.05 -1.78
N ASN A 152 16.27 -16.69 -0.53
CA ASN A 152 15.87 -17.62 0.53
C ASN A 152 14.43 -18.13 0.28
N TRP A 153 14.12 -19.37 0.68
CA TRP A 153 12.80 -20.00 0.54
C TRP A 153 11.64 -19.14 1.12
N VAL A 154 11.97 -18.24 2.05
CA VAL A 154 11.10 -17.21 2.62
C VAL A 154 10.41 -16.34 1.56
N ILE A 155 11.05 -16.08 0.42
CA ILE A 155 10.45 -15.31 -0.68
C ILE A 155 9.30 -16.10 -1.32
N TYR A 156 9.46 -17.42 -1.50
CA TYR A 156 8.37 -18.29 -1.97
C TYR A 156 7.26 -18.42 -0.92
N PHE A 157 7.60 -18.38 0.38
CA PHE A 157 6.60 -18.35 1.44
C PHE A 157 5.72 -17.08 1.41
N LEU A 158 6.23 -15.95 0.91
CA LEU A 158 5.44 -14.73 0.72
C LEU A 158 4.39 -14.86 -0.41
N PHE A 159 4.56 -15.80 -1.34
CA PHE A 159 3.55 -16.11 -2.37
C PHE A 159 2.48 -17.10 -1.87
N THR A 160 2.71 -17.84 -0.79
CA THR A 160 1.73 -18.81 -0.26
C THR A 160 0.41 -18.20 0.24
N PRO A 161 0.40 -17.05 0.95
CA PRO A 161 -0.84 -16.36 1.31
C PRO A 161 -1.68 -15.97 0.10
N PHE A 162 -1.05 -15.59 -1.01
CA PHE A 162 -1.74 -15.29 -2.27
C PHE A 162 -2.49 -16.51 -2.81
N LEU A 163 -1.89 -17.70 -2.74
CA LEU A 163 -2.53 -18.97 -3.12
C LEU A 163 -3.67 -19.37 -2.16
N PHE A 164 -3.49 -19.12 -0.86
CA PHE A 164 -4.52 -19.39 0.15
C PHE A 164 -5.72 -18.43 0.06
N LEU A 165 -5.51 -17.19 -0.38
CA LEU A 165 -6.59 -16.21 -0.51
C LEU A 165 -7.49 -16.44 -1.73
N ILE A 166 -6.97 -17.08 -2.76
CA ILE A 166 -7.75 -17.57 -3.91
C ILE A 166 -8.76 -18.65 -3.49
N SER A 167 -8.57 -19.33 -2.34
CA SER A 167 -9.50 -20.34 -1.82
C SER A 167 -10.56 -19.80 -0.85
N ILE A 168 -10.51 -18.52 -0.46
CA ILE A 168 -11.52 -17.88 0.42
C ILE A 168 -12.90 -17.60 -0.24
N PRO A 169 -13.07 -17.47 -1.58
CA PRO A 169 -14.39 -17.34 -2.21
C PRO A 169 -15.40 -18.46 -1.87
N TYR A 170 -14.93 -19.57 -1.28
CA TYR A 170 -15.75 -20.71 -0.91
C TYR A 170 -16.29 -20.66 0.54
N VAL A 171 -16.00 -19.60 1.31
CA VAL A 171 -16.53 -19.44 2.68
C VAL A 171 -18.00 -18.99 2.62
N LYS A 172 -18.93 -19.86 3.03
CA LYS A 172 -20.37 -19.55 3.15
C LYS A 172 -20.58 -18.44 4.20
N GLY A 173 -21.37 -17.43 3.86
CA GLY A 173 -21.88 -16.43 4.81
C GLY A 173 -21.26 -15.03 4.75
N VAL A 174 -20.21 -14.81 3.93
CA VAL A 174 -19.62 -13.48 3.73
C VAL A 174 -20.08 -12.86 2.41
N SER A 175 -20.32 -11.55 2.40
CA SER A 175 -20.64 -10.81 1.17
C SER A 175 -19.56 -11.03 0.09
N LYS A 176 -19.98 -11.39 -1.13
CA LYS A 176 -19.08 -11.52 -2.29
C LYS A 176 -18.25 -10.26 -2.52
N THR A 177 -18.84 -9.08 -2.26
CA THR A 177 -18.16 -7.79 -2.36
C THR A 177 -17.04 -7.66 -1.34
N ALA A 178 -17.29 -8.04 -0.09
CA ALA A 178 -16.27 -8.00 0.98
C ALA A 178 -15.11 -8.96 0.70
N ILE A 179 -15.41 -10.19 0.25
CA ILE A 179 -14.38 -11.16 -0.16
C ILE A 179 -13.55 -10.59 -1.31
N THR A 180 -14.19 -10.03 -2.34
CA THR A 180 -13.50 -9.44 -3.50
C THR A 180 -12.59 -8.29 -3.08
N CYS A 181 -13.06 -7.41 -2.19
CA CYS A 181 -12.24 -6.31 -1.67
C CYS A 181 -11.05 -6.83 -0.86
N MET A 182 -11.24 -7.86 -0.04
CA MET A 182 -10.14 -8.48 0.72
C MET A 182 -9.10 -9.12 -0.21
N ILE A 183 -9.53 -9.86 -1.23
CA ILE A 183 -8.63 -10.44 -2.23
C ILE A 183 -7.86 -9.32 -2.94
N LEU A 184 -8.55 -8.31 -3.47
CA LEU A 184 -7.92 -7.17 -4.14
C LEU A 184 -6.94 -6.45 -3.22
N TYR A 185 -7.27 -6.25 -1.93
CA TYR A 185 -6.37 -5.64 -0.97
C TYR A 185 -5.09 -6.45 -0.80
N VAL A 186 -5.21 -7.78 -0.64
CA VAL A 186 -4.03 -8.60 -0.45
C VAL A 186 -3.19 -8.65 -1.73
N VAL A 187 -3.80 -8.82 -2.90
CA VAL A 187 -3.09 -8.73 -4.19
C VAL A 187 -2.39 -7.37 -4.33
N ALA A 188 -3.04 -6.29 -3.92
CA ALA A 188 -2.49 -4.94 -3.99
C ALA A 188 -1.43 -4.65 -2.93
N THR A 189 -1.21 -5.49 -1.92
CA THR A 189 -0.31 -5.16 -0.82
C THR A 189 0.76 -6.21 -0.53
N THR A 190 0.59 -7.48 -0.95
CA THR A 190 1.57 -8.54 -0.69
C THR A 190 2.91 -8.27 -1.35
N HIS A 191 2.94 -7.71 -2.57
CA HIS A 191 4.22 -7.36 -3.21
C HIS A 191 5.02 -6.33 -2.40
N LEU A 192 4.35 -5.50 -1.59
CA LEU A 192 5.02 -4.53 -0.71
C LEU A 192 5.77 -5.23 0.42
N ILE A 193 5.20 -6.29 0.98
CA ILE A 193 5.83 -7.09 2.04
C ILE A 193 7.15 -7.68 1.52
N GLY A 194 7.10 -8.30 0.33
CA GLY A 194 8.29 -8.82 -0.33
C GLY A 194 9.30 -7.74 -0.66
N THR A 195 8.83 -6.60 -1.18
CA THR A 195 9.69 -5.44 -1.49
C THR A 195 10.39 -4.92 -0.23
N HIS A 196 9.66 -4.70 0.86
CA HIS A 196 10.23 -4.18 2.11
C HIS A 196 11.24 -5.13 2.73
N TYR A 197 10.96 -6.45 2.70
CA TYR A 197 11.90 -7.47 3.15
C TYR A 197 13.18 -7.50 2.32
N ILE A 198 13.04 -7.60 1.00
CA ILE A 198 14.18 -7.76 0.10
C ILE A 198 15.03 -6.50 0.11
N LEU A 199 14.44 -5.31 -0.01
CA LEU A 199 15.21 -4.05 0.05
C LEU A 199 15.91 -3.86 1.39
N GLY A 200 15.27 -4.22 2.51
CA GLY A 200 15.90 -4.16 3.84
C GLY A 200 17.09 -5.12 3.97
N LYS A 201 16.94 -6.33 3.44
CA LYS A 201 18.00 -7.34 3.43
C LYS A 201 19.17 -6.93 2.51
N THR A 202 18.88 -6.50 1.28
CA THR A 202 19.88 -6.14 0.28
C THR A 202 20.65 -4.86 0.65
N SER A 203 19.98 -3.88 1.26
CA SER A 203 20.63 -2.62 1.69
C SER A 203 21.32 -2.72 3.05
N GLY A 204 21.17 -3.84 3.77
CA GLY A 204 21.64 -3.99 5.15
C GLY A 204 20.91 -3.11 6.18
N ASP A 205 19.91 -2.34 5.77
CA ASP A 205 19.14 -1.47 6.66
C ASP A 205 17.73 -2.02 6.90
N TYR A 206 17.56 -2.65 8.06
CA TYR A 206 16.26 -3.15 8.48
C TYR A 206 15.38 -2.07 9.11
N SER A 207 15.91 -0.90 9.48
CA SER A 207 15.11 0.17 10.06
C SER A 207 14.18 0.78 9.02
N GLY A 208 14.67 0.97 7.80
CA GLY A 208 13.92 1.60 6.70
C GLY A 208 13.76 3.11 6.86
N LEU A 209 14.60 3.75 7.68
CA LEU A 209 14.57 5.18 8.00
C LEU A 209 15.96 5.82 7.86
N LYS A 210 16.58 5.70 6.68
CA LYS A 210 17.88 6.36 6.42
C LYS A 210 17.76 7.88 6.38
N THR A 211 18.82 8.57 6.80
CA THR A 211 18.95 10.03 6.80
C THR A 211 18.70 10.68 5.43
N THR A 212 19.14 10.06 4.34
CA THR A 212 18.96 10.57 2.95
C THR A 212 17.51 10.52 2.46
N GLY A 213 16.67 9.68 3.07
CA GLY A 213 15.25 9.45 2.74
C GLY A 213 14.28 9.69 3.90
N PHE A 214 14.77 10.11 5.07
CA PHE A 214 14.01 10.13 6.33
C PHE A 214 12.73 10.96 6.21
N TRP A 215 12.85 12.19 5.70
CA TRP A 215 11.70 13.08 5.51
C TRP A 215 10.71 12.55 4.47
N SER A 216 11.22 11.97 3.39
CA SER A 216 10.38 11.34 2.35
C SER A 216 9.60 10.15 2.92
N ALA A 217 10.23 9.33 3.77
CA ALA A 217 9.60 8.22 4.46
C ALA A 217 8.53 8.69 5.47
N ILE A 218 8.79 9.76 6.24
CA ILE A 218 7.80 10.36 7.14
C ILE A 218 6.62 10.95 6.36
N ILE A 219 6.89 11.73 5.31
CA ILE A 219 5.86 12.34 4.45
C ILE A 219 4.97 11.25 3.85
N PHE A 220 5.59 10.19 3.32
CA PHE A 220 4.87 9.04 2.77
C PHE A 220 4.03 8.33 3.83
N PHE A 221 4.58 8.14 5.04
CA PHE A 221 3.87 7.54 6.15
C PHE A 221 2.64 8.35 6.56
N VAL A 222 2.81 9.66 6.76
CA VAL A 222 1.73 10.58 7.10
C VAL A 222 0.67 10.58 6.00
N GLY A 223 1.07 10.62 4.73
CA GLY A 223 0.16 10.50 3.59
C GLY A 223 -0.65 9.19 3.63
N LYS A 224 0.02 8.05 3.87
CA LYS A 224 -0.62 6.73 3.99
C LYS A 224 -1.59 6.65 5.18
N ARG A 225 -1.31 7.32 6.30
CA ARG A 225 -2.22 7.36 7.46
C ARG A 225 -3.38 8.32 7.26
N LEU A 226 -3.13 9.46 6.63
CA LEU A 226 -4.17 10.43 6.29
C LEU A 226 -5.27 9.79 5.44
N LEU A 227 -4.95 8.81 4.60
CA LEU A 227 -5.96 8.02 3.87
C LEU A 227 -7.04 7.39 4.77
N PHE A 228 -6.76 7.15 6.05
CA PHE A 228 -7.71 6.55 7.00
C PHE A 228 -8.26 7.55 8.01
N LEU A 229 -7.85 8.82 7.90
CA LEU A 229 -8.31 9.91 8.76
C LEU A 229 -9.43 10.68 8.06
N ASP A 230 -10.50 10.92 8.81
CA ASP A 230 -11.55 11.85 8.41
C ASP A 230 -11.87 12.79 9.58
N PHE A 231 -11.76 14.09 9.32
CA PHE A 231 -12.00 15.18 10.28
C PHE A 231 -13.37 15.85 10.07
N SER A 232 -14.21 15.31 9.18
CA SER A 232 -15.52 15.90 8.85
C SER A 232 -16.48 16.02 10.06
N CYS A 233 -16.21 15.31 11.16
CA CYS A 233 -16.99 15.41 12.40
C CYS A 233 -16.48 16.50 13.37
N CYS A 234 -15.42 17.25 13.05
CA CYS A 234 -14.89 18.31 13.91
C CYS A 234 -15.50 19.70 13.67
N ASN A 235 -16.49 19.83 12.80
CA ASN A 235 -17.33 21.03 12.73
C ASN A 235 -18.41 20.93 13.82
N CYS A 236 -18.01 21.13 15.07
CA CYS A 236 -18.92 21.45 16.19
C CYS A 236 -18.82 22.95 16.48
#